data_AF-A0A1C6M812-F1
#
_entry.id   AF-A0A1C6M812-F1
#
_cell.length_a   1.000
_cell.length_b   1.000
_cell.length_c   1.000
_cell.angle_alpha   90.00
_cell.angle_beta   90.00
_cell.angle_gamma   90.00
#
_symmetry.space_group_name_H-M   'P 1'
#
loop_
_entity.id
_entity.type
_entity.pdbx_description
1 polymer ?
#
loop_
_entity_poly.entity_id
_entity_poly.type
_entity_poly.pdbx_seq_one_letter_code
_entity_poly.pdbx_strand_id
1 'polypeptide(L)'
;MTQLCEISLERLRSPEGAYDEYIYHWVDALQTYWLRRPGLVDKLIATIEASDPPVARIAPQDMLQGLLYPPINLFYHFVRKDEEGFNPALADALKLHKAYWTMDEDREADIDGSFALGPLAVACLAYDGGFTIDVESEYLPKHLLQRGWLGEFPT
;
A
#
# COMPACT_ATOMS: atom_id res chain seq x y z
N MET A 1 -2.41 -14.86 -7.24
CA MET A 1 -1.43 -14.21 -6.33
C MET A 1 -0.24 -15.11 -6.01
N THR A 2 -0.43 -16.35 -5.54
CA THR A 2 0.67 -17.26 -5.14
C THR A 2 1.81 -17.37 -6.16
N GLN A 3 1.50 -17.53 -7.46
CA GLN A 3 2.53 -17.60 -8.52
C GLN A 3 3.39 -16.32 -8.63
N LEU A 4 2.81 -15.14 -8.40
CA LEU A 4 3.56 -13.87 -8.40
C LEU A 4 4.51 -13.80 -7.20
N CYS A 5 4.14 -14.39 -6.08
CA CYS A 5 4.97 -14.41 -4.87
C CYS A 5 6.16 -15.36 -4.96
N GLU A 6 6.23 -16.21 -5.98
CA GLU A 6 7.37 -17.10 -6.23
C GLU A 6 8.43 -16.47 -7.16
N ILE A 7 8.19 -15.26 -7.68
CA ILE A 7 9.20 -14.55 -8.47
C ILE A 7 10.31 -14.07 -7.52
N SER A 8 11.54 -14.54 -7.76
CA SER A 8 12.71 -14.15 -6.99
C SER A 8 13.01 -12.65 -7.14
N LEU A 9 13.38 -11.99 -6.04
CA LEU A 9 13.74 -10.56 -6.04
C LEU A 9 14.90 -10.23 -6.99
N GLU A 10 15.86 -11.14 -7.17
CA GLU A 10 16.96 -10.96 -8.13
C GLU A 10 16.45 -10.74 -9.56
N ARG A 11 15.38 -11.44 -9.95
CA ARG A 11 14.76 -11.27 -11.28
C ARG A 11 13.97 -9.96 -11.41
N LEU A 12 13.58 -9.34 -10.29
CA LEU A 12 12.94 -8.02 -10.28
C LEU A 12 13.97 -6.90 -10.40
N ARG A 13 15.24 -7.16 -10.10
CA ARG A 13 16.33 -6.21 -10.32
C ARG A 13 16.66 -6.18 -11.82
N SER A 14 16.18 -5.15 -12.50
CA SER A 14 16.51 -4.89 -13.90
C SER A 14 17.90 -4.25 -14.03
N PRO A 15 18.70 -4.58 -15.06
CA PRO A 15 19.86 -3.78 -15.46
C PRO A 15 19.47 -2.37 -15.94
N GLU A 16 18.27 -2.22 -16.50
CA GLU A 16 17.72 -0.95 -16.97
C GLU A 16 16.81 -0.36 -15.88
N GLY A 17 17.33 0.68 -15.20
CA GLY A 17 16.63 1.40 -14.14
C GLY A 17 16.74 0.73 -12.77
N ALA A 18 17.29 1.45 -11.81
CA ALA A 18 17.29 1.04 -10.41
C ALA A 18 16.05 1.61 -9.70
N TYR A 19 15.40 0.81 -8.86
CA TYR A 19 14.46 1.29 -7.85
C TYR A 19 15.18 1.47 -6.53
N ASP A 20 14.64 2.31 -5.64
CA ASP A 20 15.12 2.38 -4.27
C ASP A 20 14.99 1.01 -3.58
N GLU A 21 15.93 0.73 -2.68
CA GLU A 21 16.07 -0.59 -2.08
C GLU A 21 14.82 -1.03 -1.29
N TYR A 22 14.07 -0.06 -0.74
CA TYR A 22 12.82 -0.34 -0.01
C TYR A 22 11.78 -1.06 -0.87
N ILE A 23 11.78 -0.89 -2.20
CA ILE A 23 10.84 -1.60 -3.08
C ILE A 23 11.08 -3.11 -3.01
N TYR A 24 12.35 -3.55 -2.98
CA TYR A 24 12.66 -4.97 -2.90
C TYR A 24 12.33 -5.53 -1.51
N HIS A 25 12.61 -4.77 -0.45
CA HIS A 25 12.18 -5.13 0.91
C HIS A 25 10.65 -5.21 1.03
N TRP A 26 9.94 -4.27 0.40
CA TRP A 26 8.49 -4.23 0.43
C TRP A 26 7.87 -5.44 -0.28
N VAL A 27 8.38 -5.77 -1.48
CA VAL A 27 7.96 -6.98 -2.20
C VAL A 27 8.26 -8.22 -1.35
N ASP A 28 9.45 -8.32 -0.75
CA ASP A 28 9.81 -9.46 0.11
C ASP A 28 8.86 -9.60 1.31
N ALA A 29 8.47 -8.49 1.95
CA ALA A 29 7.50 -8.48 3.04
C ALA A 29 6.13 -8.99 2.58
N LEU A 30 5.63 -8.51 1.43
CA LEU A 30 4.35 -8.95 0.85
C LEU A 30 4.37 -10.43 0.45
N GLN A 31 5.45 -10.89 -0.21
CA GLN A 31 5.62 -12.30 -0.57
C GLN A 31 5.68 -13.19 0.67
N THR A 32 6.42 -12.74 1.69
CA THR A 32 6.56 -13.45 2.97
C THR A 32 5.23 -13.58 3.69
N TYR A 33 4.44 -12.50 3.75
CA TYR A 33 3.09 -12.52 4.31
C TYR A 33 2.18 -13.47 3.55
N TRP A 34 2.11 -13.34 2.21
CA TRP A 34 1.19 -14.13 1.38
C TRP A 34 1.49 -15.64 1.46
N LEU A 35 2.77 -16.00 1.39
CA LEU A 35 3.23 -17.39 1.43
C LEU A 35 3.43 -17.93 2.87
N ARG A 36 3.10 -17.12 3.89
CA ARG A 36 3.26 -17.45 5.31
C ARG A 36 4.66 -17.93 5.68
N ARG A 37 5.68 -17.30 5.11
CA ARG A 37 7.09 -17.56 5.40
C ARG A 37 7.49 -16.89 6.73
N PRO A 38 8.49 -17.39 7.46
CA PRO A 38 8.99 -16.74 8.68
C PRO A 38 9.71 -15.42 8.34
N GLY A 39 9.86 -14.55 9.35
CA GLY A 39 10.66 -13.32 9.24
C GLY A 39 9.93 -12.10 8.67
N LEU A 40 8.58 -12.10 8.66
CA LEU A 40 7.79 -10.96 8.16
C LEU A 40 8.13 -9.63 8.84
N VAL A 41 8.26 -9.65 10.17
CA VAL A 41 8.50 -8.43 10.97
C VAL A 41 9.83 -7.79 10.58
N ASP A 42 10.91 -8.57 10.50
CA ASP A 42 12.24 -8.05 10.15
C ASP A 42 12.26 -7.44 8.74
N LYS A 43 11.57 -8.09 7.78
CA LYS A 43 11.45 -7.57 6.41
C LYS A 43 10.65 -6.28 6.33
N LEU A 44 9.59 -6.17 7.14
CA LEU A 44 8.80 -4.95 7.21
C LEU A 44 9.57 -3.80 7.87
N ILE A 45 10.36 -4.08 8.92
CA ILE A 45 11.26 -3.09 9.52
C ILE A 45 12.28 -2.60 8.48
N ALA A 46 12.94 -3.52 7.77
CA ALA A 46 13.89 -3.16 6.71
C ALA A 46 13.23 -2.33 5.60
N THR A 47 11.96 -2.59 5.28
CA THR A 47 11.19 -1.78 4.33
C THR A 47 11.02 -0.36 4.84
N ILE A 48 10.60 -0.19 6.10
CA ILE A 48 10.37 1.12 6.72
C ILE A 48 11.68 1.91 6.76
N GLU A 49 12.76 1.32 7.27
CA GLU A 49 14.09 1.95 7.36
C GLU A 49 14.62 2.36 5.98
N ALA A 50 14.48 1.51 4.96
CA ALA A 50 14.95 1.83 3.61
C ALA A 50 14.09 2.87 2.89
N SER A 51 12.87 3.12 3.36
CA SER A 51 11.93 4.13 2.81
C SER A 51 12.06 5.51 3.44
N ASP A 52 12.97 5.70 4.40
CA ASP A 52 13.27 7.01 4.98
C ASP A 52 13.83 7.96 3.88
N PRO A 53 13.33 9.21 3.73
CA PRO A 53 13.80 10.14 2.69
C PRO A 53 15.31 10.35 2.54
N PRO A 54 16.16 10.30 3.59
CA PRO A 54 17.62 10.35 3.44
C PRO A 54 18.22 9.11 2.75
N VAL A 55 17.49 7.99 2.75
CA VAL A 55 17.90 6.68 2.20
C VAL A 55 17.32 6.47 0.81
N ALA A 56 16.00 6.61 0.65
CA ALA A 56 15.31 6.49 -0.63
C ALA A 56 15.46 7.79 -1.45
N ARG A 57 16.23 7.72 -2.54
CA ARG A 57 16.66 8.89 -3.32
C ARG A 57 16.29 8.81 -4.80
N ILE A 58 15.80 7.67 -5.27
CA ILE A 58 15.41 7.50 -6.67
C ILE A 58 13.98 8.01 -6.89
N ALA A 59 13.04 7.61 -6.03
CA ALA A 59 11.68 8.12 -6.05
C ALA A 59 11.66 9.60 -5.61
N PRO A 60 10.87 10.46 -6.28
CA PRO A 60 10.63 11.83 -5.80
C PRO A 60 10.08 11.82 -4.38
N GLN A 61 10.57 12.72 -3.53
CA GLN A 61 10.24 12.73 -2.10
C GLN A 61 8.74 12.92 -1.84
N ASP A 62 8.08 13.78 -2.60
CA ASP A 62 6.65 14.04 -2.51
C ASP A 62 5.83 12.80 -2.91
N MET A 63 6.26 12.06 -3.94
CA MET A 63 5.65 10.79 -4.32
C MET A 63 5.86 9.72 -3.24
N LEU A 64 7.08 9.61 -2.71
CA LEU A 64 7.40 8.66 -1.65
C LEU A 64 6.51 8.88 -0.42
N GLN A 65 6.40 10.12 0.05
CA GLN A 65 5.59 10.47 1.21
C GLN A 65 4.09 10.43 0.93
N GLY A 66 3.67 10.88 -0.26
CA GLY A 66 2.27 11.01 -0.63
C GLY A 66 1.59 9.71 -1.01
N LEU A 67 2.33 8.79 -1.66
CA LEU A 67 1.76 7.61 -2.31
C LEU A 67 2.42 6.28 -1.90
N LEU A 68 3.75 6.24 -1.82
CA LEU A 68 4.47 4.95 -1.75
C LEU A 68 4.66 4.44 -0.30
N TYR A 69 4.90 5.33 0.66
CA TYR A 69 5.01 4.99 2.08
C TYR A 69 3.68 4.68 2.78
N PRO A 70 2.57 5.43 2.55
CA PRO A 70 1.31 5.18 3.24
C PRO A 70 0.82 3.72 3.25
N PRO A 71 0.84 2.94 2.15
CA PRO A 71 0.47 1.53 2.20
C PRO A 71 1.41 0.66 3.04
N ILE A 72 2.70 0.99 3.13
CA ILE A 72 3.66 0.30 4.01
C ILE A 72 3.27 0.53 5.47
N ASN A 73 2.94 1.77 5.84
CA ASN A 73 2.49 2.11 7.19
C ASN A 73 1.16 1.42 7.56
N LEU A 74 0.20 1.38 6.63
CA LEU A 74 -1.06 0.64 6.83
C LEU A 74 -0.81 -0.84 7.08
N PHE A 75 0.09 -1.44 6.31
CA PHE A 75 0.42 -2.84 6.46
C PHE A 75 1.11 -3.14 7.79
N TYR A 76 1.90 -2.20 8.32
CA TYR A 76 2.45 -2.29 9.67
C TYR A 76 1.38 -2.36 10.75
N HIS A 77 0.35 -1.50 10.70
CA HIS A 77 -0.79 -1.59 11.64
C HIS A 77 -1.54 -2.92 11.48
N PHE A 78 -1.78 -3.34 10.23
CA PHE A 78 -2.47 -4.59 9.94
C PHE A 78 -1.73 -5.83 10.50
N VAL A 79 -0.42 -5.97 10.24
CA VAL A 79 0.39 -7.11 10.73
C VAL A 79 0.42 -7.15 12.26
N ARG A 80 0.40 -5.98 12.92
CA ARG A 80 0.36 -5.87 14.38
C ARG A 80 -1.04 -6.09 14.98
N LYS A 81 -2.07 -6.28 14.16
CA LYS A 81 -3.47 -6.31 14.58
C LYS A 81 -3.90 -5.03 15.32
N ASP A 82 -3.33 -3.89 14.93
CA ASP A 82 -3.57 -2.59 15.54
C ASP A 82 -4.75 -1.88 14.85
N GLU A 83 -5.97 -2.29 15.22
CA GLU A 83 -7.21 -1.75 14.64
C GLU A 83 -7.45 -0.28 15.03
N GLU A 84 -7.08 0.10 16.26
CA GLU A 84 -7.18 1.49 16.75
C GLU A 84 -6.30 2.44 15.93
N GLY A 85 -5.08 2.01 15.57
CA GLY A 85 -4.16 2.77 14.73
C GLY A 85 -4.48 2.72 13.23
N PHE A 86 -5.15 1.67 12.75
CA PHE A 86 -5.36 1.45 11.32
C PHE A 86 -6.27 2.50 10.66
N ASN A 87 -7.45 2.77 11.24
CA ASN A 87 -8.41 3.71 10.64
C ASN A 87 -7.86 5.16 10.56
N PRO A 88 -7.23 5.72 11.62
CA PRO A 88 -6.55 7.00 11.52
C PRO A 88 -5.45 7.02 10.44
N ALA A 89 -4.62 5.97 10.38
CA ALA A 89 -3.58 5.86 9.36
C ALA A 89 -4.16 5.80 7.93
N LEU A 90 -5.31 5.14 7.76
CA LEU A 90 -6.01 5.06 6.46
C LEU A 90 -6.57 6.41 6.06
N ALA A 91 -7.20 7.13 6.99
CA ALA A 91 -7.69 8.48 6.73
C ALA A 91 -6.54 9.41 6.32
N ASP A 92 -5.38 9.33 6.98
CA ASP A 92 -4.21 10.14 6.65
C ASP A 92 -3.59 9.73 5.31
N ALA A 93 -3.51 8.44 5.00
CA ALA A 93 -3.07 7.96 3.68
C ALA A 93 -3.92 8.54 2.54
N LEU A 94 -5.24 8.63 2.72
CA LEU A 94 -6.15 9.18 1.72
C LEU A 94 -6.02 10.71 1.58
N LYS A 95 -5.74 11.42 2.68
CA LYS A 95 -5.42 12.86 2.64
C LYS A 95 -4.12 13.11 1.89
N LEU A 96 -3.10 12.29 2.12
CA LEU A 96 -1.81 12.37 1.44
C LEU A 96 -1.94 12.07 -0.06
N HIS A 97 -2.72 11.04 -0.42
CA HIS A 97 -3.06 10.74 -1.82
C HIS A 97 -3.72 11.93 -2.50
N LYS A 98 -4.76 12.50 -1.89
CA LYS A 98 -5.41 13.71 -2.40
C LYS A 98 -4.41 14.85 -2.59
N ALA A 99 -3.63 15.17 -1.56
CA ALA A 99 -2.69 16.28 -1.60
C ALA A 99 -1.62 16.11 -2.69
N TYR A 100 -1.17 14.88 -2.95
CA TYR A 100 -0.23 14.58 -4.03
C TYR A 100 -0.85 14.82 -5.40
N TRP A 101 -2.05 14.28 -5.64
CA TRP A 101 -2.71 14.33 -6.95
C TRP A 101 -3.37 15.66 -7.27
N THR A 102 -3.66 16.51 -6.28
CA THR A 102 -4.19 17.87 -6.51
C THR A 102 -3.11 18.95 -6.34
N MET A 103 -1.83 18.61 -6.47
CA MET A 103 -0.73 19.55 -6.27
C MET A 103 -0.60 20.54 -7.43
N ASP A 104 -0.93 20.09 -8.65
CA ASP A 104 -0.87 20.87 -9.89
C ASP A 104 -1.91 20.34 -10.90
N GLU A 105 -2.16 21.12 -11.96
CA GLU A 105 -3.17 20.81 -12.97
C GLU A 105 -2.86 19.52 -13.76
N ASP A 106 -1.58 19.20 -13.96
CA ASP A 106 -1.18 17.98 -14.69
C ASP A 106 -1.52 16.73 -13.88
N ARG A 107 -1.24 16.73 -12.58
CA ARG A 107 -1.59 15.64 -11.66
C ARG A 107 -3.09 15.52 -11.45
N GLU A 108 -3.81 16.63 -11.33
CA GLU A 108 -5.25 16.62 -11.08
C GLU A 108 -6.01 16.00 -12.26
N ALA A 109 -5.49 16.18 -13.48
CA ALA A 109 -6.04 15.59 -14.69
C ALA A 109 -5.64 14.12 -14.92
N ASP A 110 -4.71 13.56 -14.12
CA ASP A 110 -4.24 12.20 -14.28
C ASP A 110 -5.22 11.19 -13.68
N ILE A 111 -5.57 10.18 -14.50
CA ILE A 111 -6.51 9.13 -14.11
C ILE A 111 -5.97 8.26 -12.97
N ASP A 112 -4.65 8.14 -12.83
CA ASP A 112 -4.01 7.36 -11.77
C ASP A 112 -4.32 7.92 -10.37
N GLY A 113 -4.71 9.20 -10.29
CA GLY A 113 -5.17 9.85 -9.06
C GLY A 113 -6.58 9.45 -8.61
N SER A 114 -7.37 8.77 -9.44
CA SER A 114 -8.79 8.50 -9.17
C SER A 114 -9.00 7.64 -7.92
N PHE A 115 -8.11 6.67 -7.67
CA PHE A 115 -8.23 5.75 -6.54
C PHE A 115 -6.89 5.57 -5.84
N ALA A 116 -6.92 5.53 -4.51
CA ALA A 116 -5.74 5.23 -3.70
C ALA A 116 -5.49 3.71 -3.68
N LEU A 117 -5.02 3.15 -4.80
CA LEU A 117 -4.92 1.69 -5.00
C LEU A 117 -4.09 0.98 -3.92
N GLY A 118 -2.97 1.57 -3.49
CA GLY A 118 -2.14 1.03 -2.42
C GLY A 118 -2.92 0.94 -1.09
N PRO A 119 -3.42 2.06 -0.55
CA PRO A 119 -4.28 2.07 0.63
C PRO A 119 -5.52 1.17 0.51
N LEU A 120 -6.20 1.17 -0.65
CA LEU A 120 -7.36 0.30 -0.91
C LEU A 120 -6.98 -1.18 -0.78
N ALA A 121 -5.88 -1.62 -1.39
CA ALA A 121 -5.43 -3.00 -1.32
C ALA A 121 -5.19 -3.46 0.12
N VAL A 122 -4.55 -2.62 0.95
CA VAL A 122 -4.29 -2.95 2.36
C VAL A 122 -5.57 -2.88 3.20
N ALA A 123 -6.48 -1.94 2.91
CA ALA A 123 -7.79 -1.88 3.54
C ALA A 123 -8.64 -3.13 3.24
N CYS A 124 -8.58 -3.67 2.01
CA CYS A 124 -9.20 -4.95 1.67
C CYS A 124 -8.59 -6.10 2.50
N LEU A 125 -7.26 -6.15 2.67
CA LEU A 125 -6.63 -7.16 3.53
C LEU A 125 -7.07 -7.05 4.99
N ALA A 126 -7.17 -5.82 5.51
CA ALA A 126 -7.62 -5.57 6.87
C ALA A 126 -9.09 -5.97 7.07
N TYR A 127 -9.97 -5.59 6.14
CA TYR A 127 -11.38 -5.97 6.13
C TYR A 127 -11.55 -7.49 6.09
N ASP A 128 -10.81 -8.17 5.20
CA ASP A 128 -10.78 -9.63 5.12
C ASP A 128 -10.21 -10.29 6.39
N GLY A 129 -9.34 -9.58 7.10
CA GLY A 129 -8.78 -9.94 8.40
C GLY A 129 -9.71 -9.65 9.59
N GLY A 130 -10.90 -9.09 9.35
CA GLY A 130 -11.92 -8.83 10.35
C GLY A 130 -11.87 -7.43 10.99
N PHE A 131 -11.06 -6.51 10.48
CA PHE A 131 -11.05 -5.13 10.96
C PHE A 131 -12.32 -4.41 10.53
N THR A 132 -12.83 -3.55 11.40
CA THR A 132 -13.86 -2.58 11.04
C THR A 132 -13.21 -1.41 10.31
N ILE A 133 -13.65 -1.12 9.09
CA ILE A 133 -13.16 0.01 8.29
C ILE A 133 -14.26 1.08 8.24
N ASP A 134 -14.05 2.17 8.99
CA ASP A 134 -15.04 3.26 9.15
C ASP A 134 -14.73 4.48 8.27
N VAL A 135 -13.60 4.46 7.57
CA VAL A 135 -13.16 5.56 6.70
C VAL A 135 -13.93 5.55 5.38
N GLU A 136 -14.61 6.65 5.07
CA GLU A 136 -15.26 6.88 3.78
C GLU A 136 -14.50 7.96 2.98
N SER A 137 -14.27 7.69 1.69
CA SER A 137 -13.58 8.61 0.78
C SER A 137 -13.89 8.29 -0.67
N GLU A 138 -13.92 9.31 -1.53
CA GLU A 138 -14.06 9.13 -2.99
C GLU A 138 -12.89 8.33 -3.59
N TYR A 139 -11.70 8.41 -2.97
CA TYR A 139 -10.51 7.64 -3.37
C TYR A 139 -10.52 6.19 -2.86
N LEU A 140 -11.49 5.82 -2.01
CA LEU A 140 -11.63 4.50 -1.39
C LEU A 140 -13.00 3.89 -1.74
N PRO A 141 -13.14 3.25 -2.91
CA PRO A 141 -14.42 2.73 -3.41
C PRO A 141 -15.00 1.64 -2.47
N LYS A 142 -16.01 2.02 -1.69
CA LYS A 142 -16.65 1.20 -0.65
C LYS A 142 -17.08 -0.19 -1.12
N HIS A 143 -17.67 -0.28 -2.31
CA HIS A 143 -18.14 -1.56 -2.85
C HIS A 143 -17.00 -2.50 -3.24
N LEU A 144 -15.87 -1.98 -3.72
CA LEU A 144 -14.69 -2.82 -3.96
C LEU A 144 -14.08 -3.31 -2.64
N LEU A 145 -14.01 -2.44 -1.63
CA LEU A 145 -13.51 -2.79 -0.30
C LEU A 145 -14.37 -3.89 0.36
N GLN A 146 -15.69 -3.72 0.34
CA GLN A 146 -16.65 -4.59 1.02
C GLN A 146 -17.05 -5.82 0.19
N ARG A 147 -16.40 -6.06 -0.96
CA ARG A 147 -16.74 -7.13 -1.91
C ARG A 147 -18.19 -7.06 -2.41
N GLY A 148 -18.78 -5.87 -2.44
CA GLY A 148 -20.12 -5.63 -2.96
C GLY A 148 -20.12 -5.68 -4.49
N TRP A 149 -20.31 -6.86 -5.06
CA TRP A 149 -20.49 -7.02 -6.50
C TRP A 149 -21.97 -6.93 -6.87
N LEU A 150 -22.27 -6.09 -7.86
CA LEU A 150 -23.63 -5.94 -8.39
C LEU A 150 -24.08 -7.27 -9.01
N GLY A 151 -25.08 -7.92 -8.41
CA GLY A 151 -25.64 -9.19 -8.89
C GLY A 151 -25.15 -10.47 -8.21
N GLU A 152 -24.22 -10.40 -7.25
CA GLU A 152 -23.79 -11.59 -6.46
C GLU A 152 -24.50 -11.73 -5.10
N PHE A 153 -25.27 -10.72 -4.67
CA PHE A 153 -26.06 -10.76 -3.43
C PHE A 153 -27.52 -10.35 -3.69
N PRO A 154 -28.52 -10.97 -3.02
CA PRO A 154 -29.92 -10.64 -3.22
C PRO A 154 -30.20 -9.19 -2.81
N THR A 155 -30.81 -8.44 -3.73
CA THR A 155 -31.37 -7.10 -3.52
C THR A 155 -32.71 -7.15 -2.82
#